data_AF-A0A1R1WYU8-F1
#
_entry.id   AF-A0A1R1WYU8-F1
#
_cell.length_a   1.000
_cell.length_b   1.000
_cell.length_c   1.000
_cell.angle_alpha   90.00
_cell.angle_beta   90.00
_cell.angle_gamma   90.00
#
_symmetry.space_group_name_H-M   'P 1'
#
loop_
_entity.id
_entity.type
_entity.pdbx_description
1 polymer ?
#
loop_
_entity_poly.entity_id
_entity_poly.type
_entity_poly.pdbx_seq_one_letter_code
_entity_poly.pdbx_strand_id
1 'polypeptide(L)'
;MEDLQDLLKFNDLFQAHFDGLDQVQMTRTLQYELRQQSLQLAEANLHASERIASLRASLADSEAEAKLLQQEYFESSNKVLEVQRMFFKRSMIEKLALKRDSAEAATEKLVEEFLAAASGSGSDTASADTGSKLKSEDNIESFLNDFIKKRSLYHQLSAKHELIMNNRLV
;
A
#
# COMPACT_ATOMS: atom_id res chain seq x y z
N MET A 1 -13.99 72.25 -62.20
CA MET A 1 -15.23 71.45 -62.24
C MET A 1 -15.24 70.47 -63.40
N GLU A 2 -14.62 70.77 -64.55
CA GLU A 2 -14.52 69.84 -65.70
C GLU A 2 -13.66 68.60 -65.43
N ASP A 3 -12.51 68.72 -64.75
CA ASP A 3 -11.64 67.57 -64.47
C ASP A 3 -12.30 66.46 -63.65
N LEU A 4 -13.14 66.84 -62.67
CA LEU A 4 -13.87 65.86 -61.85
C LEU A 4 -14.99 65.19 -62.66
N GLN A 5 -15.59 65.92 -63.61
CA GLN A 5 -16.66 65.43 -64.45
C GLN A 5 -16.13 64.47 -65.54
N ASP A 6 -14.92 64.71 -66.06
CA ASP A 6 -14.24 63.78 -66.97
C ASP A 6 -13.69 62.55 -66.24
N LEU A 7 -13.18 62.71 -65.00
CA LEU A 7 -12.79 61.57 -64.16
C LEU A 7 -13.98 60.63 -63.89
N LEU A 8 -15.18 61.18 -63.66
CA LEU A 8 -16.41 60.40 -63.44
C LEU A 8 -17.01 59.80 -64.72
N LYS A 9 -16.69 60.33 -65.91
CA LYS A 9 -17.13 59.75 -67.20
C LYS A 9 -16.32 58.51 -67.60
N PHE A 10 -15.05 58.44 -67.20
CA PHE A 10 -14.15 57.33 -67.52
C PHE A 10 -13.93 56.45 -66.28
N ASN A 11 -14.75 55.40 -66.13
CA ASN A 11 -14.74 54.50 -64.96
C ASN A 11 -13.35 53.88 -64.69
N ASP A 12 -12.60 53.52 -65.73
CA ASP A 12 -11.25 52.97 -65.59
C ASP A 12 -10.26 53.99 -65.04
N LEU A 13 -10.42 55.27 -65.43
CA LEU A 13 -9.59 56.38 -64.95
C LEU A 13 -9.93 56.72 -63.49
N PHE A 14 -11.22 56.67 -63.15
CA PHE A 14 -11.69 56.81 -61.77
C PHE A 14 -11.15 55.68 -60.87
N GLN A 15 -11.22 54.43 -61.31
CA GLN A 15 -10.70 53.29 -60.57
C GLN A 15 -9.18 53.35 -60.42
N ALA A 16 -8.44 53.73 -61.46
CA ALA A 16 -6.99 53.92 -61.38
C ALA A 16 -6.60 55.05 -60.42
N HIS A 17 -7.33 56.18 -60.42
CA HIS A 17 -7.11 57.26 -59.47
C HIS A 17 -7.48 56.84 -58.04
N PHE A 18 -8.59 56.11 -57.86
CA PHE A 18 -9.04 55.64 -56.56
C PHE A 18 -8.10 54.58 -55.97
N ASP A 19 -7.61 53.65 -56.78
CA ASP A 19 -6.57 52.68 -56.40
C ASP A 19 -5.20 53.36 -56.20
N GLY A 20 -5.01 54.54 -56.78
CA GLY A 20 -3.87 55.42 -56.57
C GLY A 20 -3.92 56.22 -55.27
N LEU A 21 -5.06 56.29 -54.58
CA LEU A 21 -5.17 57.00 -53.30
C LEU A 21 -4.34 56.27 -52.24
N ASP A 22 -3.43 57.00 -51.58
CA ASP A 22 -2.54 56.48 -50.53
C ASP A 22 -3.31 55.68 -49.47
N GLN A 23 -4.50 56.14 -49.08
CA GLN A 23 -5.31 55.48 -48.06
C GLN A 23 -5.86 54.13 -48.53
N VAL A 24 -6.19 53.99 -49.82
CA VAL A 24 -6.66 52.72 -50.41
C VAL A 24 -5.49 51.75 -50.53
N GLN A 25 -4.31 52.21 -50.96
CA GLN A 25 -3.10 51.39 -51.02
C GLN A 25 -2.66 50.92 -49.63
N MET A 26 -2.61 51.83 -48.65
CA MET A 26 -2.27 51.51 -47.26
C MET A 26 -3.23 50.47 -46.69
N THR A 27 -4.53 50.61 -46.94
CA THR A 27 -5.53 49.65 -46.46
C THR A 27 -5.33 48.28 -47.11
N ARG A 28 -5.04 48.21 -48.41
CA ARG A 28 -4.73 46.93 -49.10
C ARG A 28 -3.46 46.28 -48.55
N THR A 29 -2.41 47.06 -48.30
CA THR A 29 -1.16 46.57 -47.69
C THR A 29 -1.41 45.99 -46.30
N LEU A 30 -2.13 46.72 -45.44
CA LEU A 30 -2.50 46.23 -44.11
C LEU A 30 -3.35 44.95 -44.16
N GLN A 31 -4.31 44.87 -45.09
CA GLN A 31 -5.10 43.66 -45.29
C GLN A 31 -4.24 42.46 -45.70
N TYR A 32 -3.27 42.68 -46.59
CA TYR A 32 -2.33 41.65 -47.01
C TYR A 32 -1.45 41.18 -45.85
N GLU A 33 -0.85 42.11 -45.10
CA GLU A 33 -0.02 41.81 -43.93
C GLU A 33 -0.81 41.06 -42.86
N LEU A 34 -2.04 41.50 -42.56
CA LEU A 34 -2.92 40.83 -41.61
C LEU A 34 -3.23 39.40 -42.04
N ARG A 35 -3.48 39.19 -43.34
CA ARG A 35 -3.73 37.85 -43.88
C ARG A 35 -2.49 36.95 -43.75
N GLN A 36 -1.30 37.49 -44.05
CA GLN A 36 -0.05 36.76 -43.93
C GLN A 36 0.25 36.38 -42.47
N GLN A 37 0.08 37.32 -41.53
CA GLN A 37 0.26 37.07 -40.10
C GLN A 37 -0.77 36.06 -39.57
N SER A 38 -2.02 36.15 -40.02
CA SER A 38 -3.07 35.19 -39.63
C SER A 38 -2.73 33.77 -40.10
N LEU A 39 -2.17 33.63 -41.29
CA LEU A 39 -1.75 32.35 -41.84
C LEU A 39 -0.57 31.78 -41.04
N GLN A 40 0.45 32.59 -40.77
CA GLN A 40 1.59 32.18 -39.93
C GLN A 40 1.14 31.76 -38.51
N LEU A 41 0.18 32.49 -37.92
CA LEU A 41 -0.37 32.13 -36.62
C LEU A 41 -1.15 30.81 -36.66
N ALA A 42 -1.92 30.57 -37.72
CA ALA A 42 -2.64 29.32 -37.91
C ALA A 42 -1.69 28.12 -38.04
N GLU A 43 -0.60 28.26 -38.81
CA GLU A 43 0.44 27.23 -38.94
C GLU A 43 1.15 26.97 -37.61
N ALA A 44 1.52 28.03 -36.89
CA ALA A 44 2.15 27.90 -35.57
C ALA A 44 1.23 27.19 -34.56
N ASN A 45 -0.06 27.54 -34.55
CA ASN A 45 -1.07 26.90 -33.69
C ASN A 45 -1.27 25.43 -34.05
N LEU A 46 -1.28 25.08 -35.34
CA LEU A 46 -1.40 23.70 -35.79
C LEU A 46 -0.24 22.86 -35.26
N HIS A 47 1.00 23.34 -35.44
CA HIS A 47 2.19 22.64 -34.95
C HIS A 47 2.22 22.53 -33.42
N ALA A 48 1.80 23.59 -32.71
CA ALA A 48 1.68 23.54 -31.26
C ALA A 48 0.64 22.52 -30.79
N SER A 49 -0.47 22.36 -31.52
CA SER A 49 -1.53 21.41 -31.19
C SER A 49 -1.03 19.95 -31.18
N GLU A 50 -0.27 19.57 -32.21
CA GLU A 50 0.34 18.22 -32.29
C GLU A 50 1.31 17.98 -31.14
N ARG A 51 2.15 18.97 -30.84
CA ARG A 51 3.09 18.87 -29.72
C ARG A 51 2.34 18.73 -28.39
N ILE A 52 1.31 19.52 -28.16
CA ILE A 52 0.47 19.45 -26.95
C ILE A 52 -0.19 18.07 -26.84
N ALA A 53 -0.71 17.51 -27.93
CA ALA A 53 -1.30 16.18 -27.93
C ALA A 53 -0.28 15.11 -27.54
N SER A 54 0.94 15.17 -28.09
CA SER A 54 2.02 14.23 -27.73
C SER A 54 2.41 14.32 -26.25
N LEU A 55 2.49 15.54 -25.70
CA LEU A 55 2.82 15.78 -24.30
C LEU A 55 1.70 15.29 -23.37
N ARG A 56 0.44 15.47 -23.76
CA ARG A 56 -0.71 14.95 -23.00
C ARG A 56 -0.74 13.43 -22.97
N ALA A 57 -0.43 12.77 -24.08
CA ALA A 57 -0.32 11.31 -24.12
C ALA A 57 0.80 10.82 -23.20
N SER A 58 2.00 11.41 -23.30
CA SER A 58 3.12 11.06 -22.42
C SER A 58 2.82 11.31 -20.94
N LEU A 59 2.08 12.39 -20.62
CA LEU A 59 1.65 12.67 -19.26
C LEU A 59 0.67 11.60 -18.76
N ALA A 60 -0.28 11.19 -19.60
CA ALA A 60 -1.26 10.15 -19.24
C ALA A 60 -0.57 8.80 -18.95
N ASP A 61 0.42 8.42 -19.75
CA ASP A 61 1.21 7.20 -19.54
C ASP A 61 1.99 7.26 -18.22
N SER A 62 2.66 8.40 -17.96
CA SER A 62 3.40 8.61 -16.71
C SER A 62 2.49 8.64 -15.49
N GLU A 63 1.29 9.22 -15.60
CA GLU A 63 0.31 9.23 -14.51
C GLU A 63 -0.22 7.82 -14.23
N ALA A 64 -0.42 7.01 -15.26
CA ALA A 64 -0.82 5.61 -15.10
C ALA A 64 0.27 4.80 -14.37
N GLU A 65 1.54 4.96 -14.76
CA GLU A 65 2.67 4.31 -14.09
C GLU A 65 2.81 4.75 -12.62
N ALA A 66 2.67 6.05 -12.35
CA ALA A 66 2.72 6.58 -10.99
C ALA A 66 1.60 6.00 -10.10
N LYS A 67 0.39 5.84 -10.64
CA LYS A 67 -0.73 5.21 -9.92
C LYS A 67 -0.47 3.74 -9.60
N LEU A 68 0.11 2.99 -10.53
CA LEU A 68 0.51 1.60 -10.30
C LEU A 68 1.56 1.52 -9.19
N LEU A 69 2.60 2.35 -9.27
CA LEU A 69 3.65 2.37 -8.25
C LEU A 69 3.11 2.78 -6.87
N GLN A 70 2.17 3.73 -6.83
CA GLN A 70 1.51 4.12 -5.59
C GLN A 70 0.71 2.96 -4.98
N GLN A 71 0.01 2.18 -5.80
CA GLN A 71 -0.71 1.00 -5.34
C GLN A 71 0.25 -0.05 -4.77
N GLU A 72 1.31 -0.39 -5.51
CA GLU A 72 2.33 -1.34 -5.06
C GLU A 72 2.99 -0.90 -3.76
N TYR A 73 3.29 0.39 -3.63
CA TYR A 73 3.84 0.97 -2.41
C TYR A 73 2.89 0.80 -1.23
N PHE A 74 1.59 1.09 -1.42
CA PHE A 74 0.60 0.95 -0.36
C PHE A 74 0.43 -0.51 0.08
N GLU A 75 0.40 -1.45 -0.87
CA GLU A 75 0.35 -2.89 -0.57
C GLU A 75 1.59 -3.35 0.20
N SER A 76 2.79 -2.92 -0.22
CA SER A 76 4.04 -3.23 0.46
C SER A 76 4.09 -2.66 1.88
N SER A 77 3.70 -1.39 2.05
CA SER A 77 3.62 -0.72 3.34
C SER A 77 2.67 -1.44 4.30
N ASN A 78 1.50 -1.87 3.82
CA ASN A 78 0.56 -2.63 4.63
C ASN A 78 1.12 -3.99 5.07
N LYS A 79 1.81 -4.71 4.17
CA LYS A 79 2.49 -5.98 4.53
C LYS A 79 3.54 -5.77 5.62
N VAL A 80 4.34 -4.71 5.51
CA VAL A 80 5.34 -4.36 6.54
C VAL A 80 4.67 -4.03 7.87
N LEU A 81 3.60 -3.22 7.84
CA LEU A 81 2.84 -2.87 9.05
C LEU A 81 2.21 -4.12 9.71
N GLU A 82 1.71 -5.06 8.92
CA GLU A 82 1.15 -6.31 9.44
C GLU A 82 2.20 -7.16 10.15
N VAL A 83 3.39 -7.29 9.56
CA VAL A 83 4.53 -7.94 10.21
C VAL A 83 4.91 -7.18 11.49
N GLN A 84 5.01 -5.86 11.43
CA GLN A 84 5.40 -5.04 12.57
C GLN A 84 4.40 -5.14 13.73
N ARG A 85 3.10 -5.24 13.45
CA ARG A 85 2.04 -5.45 14.47
C ARG A 85 2.31 -6.67 15.34
N MET A 86 2.90 -7.73 14.77
CA MET A 86 3.28 -8.94 15.52
C MET A 86 4.38 -8.71 16.57
N PHE A 87 5.13 -7.60 16.42
CA PHE A 87 6.21 -7.17 17.31
C PHE A 87 5.81 -5.97 18.16
N PHE A 88 4.58 -5.47 18.05
CA PHE A 88 4.09 -4.44 18.96
C PHE A 88 4.05 -4.97 20.39
N LYS A 89 4.36 -4.10 21.36
CA LYS A 89 4.36 -4.42 22.79
C LYS A 89 3.11 -5.19 23.21
N ARG A 90 1.92 -4.73 22.76
CA ARG A 90 0.65 -5.41 23.04
C ARG A 90 0.58 -6.83 22.48
N SER A 91 0.95 -7.05 21.22
CA SER A 91 0.96 -8.39 20.60
C SER A 91 1.97 -9.32 21.25
N MET A 92 3.16 -8.81 21.61
CA MET A 92 4.15 -9.59 22.34
C MET A 92 3.67 -9.99 23.75
N ILE A 93 3.00 -9.07 24.45
CA ILE A 93 2.41 -9.33 25.77
C ILE A 93 1.32 -10.39 25.68
N GLU A 94 0.45 -10.31 24.68
CA GLU A 94 -0.61 -11.29 24.44
C GLU A 94 -0.03 -12.68 24.12
N LYS A 95 0.98 -12.75 23.24
CA LYS A 95 1.72 -13.99 22.97
C LYS A 95 2.37 -14.56 24.22
N LEU A 96 2.89 -13.71 25.11
CA LEU A 96 3.46 -14.14 26.38
C LEU A 96 2.39 -14.72 27.32
N ALA A 97 1.21 -14.08 27.41
CA ALA A 97 0.07 -14.57 28.18
C ALA A 97 -0.41 -15.93 27.66
N LEU A 98 -0.61 -16.07 26.35
CA LEU A 98 -1.00 -17.35 25.74
C LEU A 98 0.02 -18.47 26.01
N LYS A 99 1.32 -18.17 25.96
CA LYS A 99 2.37 -19.14 26.30
C LYS A 99 2.34 -19.55 27.77
N ARG A 100 2.07 -18.60 28.68
CA ARG A 100 1.89 -18.88 30.11
C ARG A 100 0.70 -19.83 30.31
N ASP A 101 -0.45 -19.50 29.73
CA ASP A 101 -1.69 -20.28 29.89
C ASP A 101 -1.55 -21.68 29.27
N SER A 102 -0.87 -21.77 28.12
CA SER A 102 -0.54 -23.07 27.51
C SER A 102 0.39 -23.90 28.39
N ALA A 103 1.37 -23.29 29.06
CA ALA A 103 2.24 -23.98 29.99
C ALA A 103 1.49 -24.49 31.23
N GLU A 104 0.51 -23.71 31.72
CA GLU A 104 -0.39 -24.10 32.82
C GLU A 104 -1.25 -25.31 32.43
N ALA A 105 -1.97 -25.23 31.30
CA ALA A 105 -2.78 -26.32 30.79
C ALA A 105 -1.94 -27.59 30.53
N ALA A 106 -0.69 -27.44 30.06
CA ALA A 106 0.22 -28.56 29.86
C ALA A 106 0.67 -29.21 31.18
N THR A 107 0.76 -28.45 32.27
CA THR A 107 1.02 -29.01 33.61
C THR A 107 -0.20 -29.72 34.17
N GLU A 108 -1.40 -29.18 33.99
CA GLU A 108 -2.65 -29.79 34.44
C GLU A 108 -2.89 -31.12 33.71
N LYS A 109 -2.75 -31.13 32.38
CA LYS A 109 -2.87 -32.35 31.57
C LYS A 109 -1.87 -33.43 31.99
N LEU A 110 -0.63 -33.04 32.31
CA LEU A 110 0.40 -33.98 32.77
C LEU A 110 0.06 -34.59 34.14
N VAL A 111 -0.58 -33.83 35.03
CA VAL A 111 -1.09 -34.34 36.31
C VAL A 111 -2.29 -35.27 36.09
N GLU A 112 -3.23 -34.89 35.22
CA GLU A 112 -4.39 -35.73 34.87
C GLU A 112 -3.96 -37.06 34.26
N GLU A 113 -3.02 -37.05 33.32
CA GLU A 113 -2.46 -38.25 32.67
C GLU A 113 -1.78 -39.16 33.71
N PHE A 114 -1.03 -38.60 34.65
CA PHE A 114 -0.40 -39.36 35.73
C PHE A 114 -1.43 -40.00 36.68
N LEU A 115 -2.49 -39.27 37.05
CA LEU A 115 -3.56 -39.77 37.93
C LEU A 115 -4.47 -40.79 37.23
N ALA A 116 -4.72 -40.62 35.93
CA ALA A 116 -5.45 -41.57 35.10
C ALA A 116 -4.66 -42.88 34.94
N ALA A 117 -3.34 -42.77 34.72
CA ALA A 117 -2.45 -43.92 34.78
C ALA A 117 -2.54 -44.60 36.15
N ALA A 118 -2.72 -43.84 37.24
CA ALA A 118 -2.83 -44.30 38.63
C ALA A 118 -4.12 -45.02 39.01
N SER A 119 -5.19 -44.81 38.23
CA SER A 119 -6.52 -45.35 38.50
C SER A 119 -6.90 -46.56 37.64
N GLY A 120 -6.00 -47.02 36.75
CA GLY A 120 -6.21 -48.18 35.88
C GLY A 120 -5.65 -49.50 36.43
N SER A 121 -6.40 -50.20 37.30
CA SER A 121 -6.39 -51.67 37.39
C SER A 121 -7.58 -52.17 38.22
N GLY A 122 -8.72 -52.38 37.56
CA GLY A 122 -9.91 -53.00 38.13
C GLY A 122 -10.78 -53.62 37.05
N SER A 123 -10.30 -54.69 36.40
CA SER A 123 -11.16 -55.70 35.80
C SER A 123 -10.37 -56.99 35.58
N ASP A 124 -10.95 -58.08 36.08
CA ASP A 124 -10.36 -59.38 36.38
C ASP A 124 -9.76 -60.14 35.18
N THR A 125 -8.59 -60.73 35.38
CA THR A 125 -8.36 -62.17 35.14
C THR A 125 -7.00 -62.61 35.69
N ALA A 126 -7.00 -63.83 36.20
CA ALA A 126 -5.98 -64.45 37.03
C ALA A 126 -4.53 -64.40 36.51
N SER A 127 -3.63 -64.36 37.49
CA SER A 127 -2.23 -64.82 37.49
C SER A 127 -1.23 -63.71 37.80
N ALA A 128 -0.29 -64.10 38.64
CA ALA A 128 0.67 -63.27 39.35
C ALA A 128 1.41 -62.26 38.47
N ASP A 129 1.77 -61.15 39.12
CA ASP A 129 2.84 -60.22 38.75
C ASP A 129 2.49 -59.03 37.83
N THR A 130 1.38 -58.32 38.10
CA THR A 130 1.04 -57.10 37.34
C THR A 130 0.61 -55.89 38.18
N GLY A 131 0.93 -55.88 39.49
CA GLY A 131 0.74 -54.71 40.37
C GLY A 131 1.76 -53.56 40.17
N SER A 132 2.57 -53.61 39.11
CA SER A 132 3.80 -52.81 38.94
C SER A 132 3.86 -52.07 37.59
N LYS A 133 2.80 -51.35 37.21
CA LYS A 133 2.94 -50.31 36.17
C LYS A 133 2.79 -48.89 36.68
N LEU A 134 2.37 -48.76 37.94
CA LEU A 134 2.26 -47.49 38.67
C LEU A 134 3.29 -47.28 39.76
N LYS A 135 4.21 -48.22 39.90
CA LYS A 135 5.12 -48.31 41.04
C LYS A 135 6.56 -48.60 40.63
N SER A 136 6.94 -48.32 39.39
CA SER A 136 8.37 -48.13 39.12
C SER A 136 8.74 -46.73 39.58
N GLU A 137 9.75 -46.63 40.45
CA GLU A 137 10.32 -45.35 40.87
C GLU A 137 10.64 -44.48 39.65
N ASP A 138 11.10 -45.10 38.56
CA ASP A 138 11.36 -44.48 37.26
C ASP A 138 10.19 -43.68 36.68
N ASN A 139 8.95 -44.17 36.79
CA ASN A 139 7.77 -43.47 36.25
C ASN A 139 7.43 -42.23 37.10
N ILE A 140 7.64 -42.30 38.41
CA ILE A 140 7.42 -41.20 39.35
C ILE A 140 8.51 -40.15 39.16
N GLU A 141 9.76 -40.57 39.01
CA GLU A 141 10.89 -39.69 38.74
C GLU A 141 10.76 -38.98 37.38
N SER A 142 10.33 -39.69 36.33
CA SER A 142 10.07 -39.09 35.02
C SER A 142 8.96 -38.04 35.10
N PHE A 143 7.85 -38.35 35.79
CA PHE A 143 6.77 -37.40 36.01
C PHE A 143 7.25 -36.16 36.78
N LEU A 144 7.96 -36.35 37.90
CA LEU A 144 8.47 -35.25 38.72
C LEU A 144 9.40 -34.36 37.91
N ASN A 145 10.31 -34.94 37.14
CA ASN A 145 11.23 -34.19 36.29
C ASN A 145 10.49 -33.36 35.25
N ASP A 146 9.49 -33.92 34.56
CA ASP A 146 8.74 -33.20 33.54
C ASP A 146 7.79 -32.15 34.13
N PHE A 147 7.17 -32.46 35.27
CA PHE A 147 6.33 -31.53 36.01
C PHE A 147 7.14 -30.32 36.50
N ILE A 148 8.29 -30.54 37.15
CA ILE A 148 9.16 -29.47 37.64
C ILE A 148 9.63 -28.59 36.49
N LYS A 149 10.06 -29.18 35.37
CA LYS A 149 10.48 -28.42 34.17
C LYS A 149 9.37 -27.54 33.63
N LYS A 150 8.17 -28.10 33.42
CA LYS A 150 7.03 -27.36 32.87
C LYS A 150 6.49 -26.31 33.84
N ARG A 151 6.47 -26.60 35.14
CA ARG A 151 6.02 -25.64 36.17
C ARG A 151 7.02 -24.51 36.39
N SER A 152 8.32 -24.80 36.31
CA SER A 152 9.38 -23.78 36.31
C SER A 152 9.24 -22.83 35.12
N LEU A 153 8.99 -23.36 33.91
CA LEU A 153 8.70 -22.57 32.72
C LEU A 153 7.47 -21.66 32.93
N TYR A 154 6.37 -22.19 33.46
CA TYR A 154 5.17 -21.40 33.78
C TYR A 154 5.50 -20.23 34.72
N HIS A 155 6.19 -20.48 35.83
CA HIS A 155 6.54 -19.44 36.79
C HIS A 155 7.49 -18.40 36.20
N GLN A 156 8.43 -18.82 35.35
CA GLN A 156 9.31 -17.90 34.62
C GLN A 156 8.52 -16.99 33.68
N LEU A 157 7.56 -17.52 32.92
CA LEU A 157 6.71 -16.75 32.02
C LEU A 157 5.77 -15.81 32.78
N SER A 158 5.19 -16.29 33.89
CA SER A 158 4.32 -15.50 34.77
C SER A 158 5.07 -14.32 35.40
N ALA A 159 6.27 -14.55 35.95
CA ALA A 159 7.11 -13.48 36.49
C ALA A 159 7.50 -12.44 35.42
N LYS A 160 7.86 -12.89 34.20
CA LYS A 160 8.13 -11.98 33.08
C LYS A 160 6.91 -11.15 32.71
N HIS A 161 5.72 -11.75 32.68
CA HIS A 161 4.48 -11.03 32.38
C HIS A 161 4.18 -9.94 33.42
N GLU A 162 4.27 -10.27 34.70
CA GLU A 162 4.09 -9.33 35.82
C GLU A 162 5.10 -8.17 35.78
N LEU A 163 6.38 -8.45 35.49
CA LEU A 163 7.41 -7.41 35.40
C LEU A 163 7.15 -6.43 34.24
N ILE A 164 6.68 -6.94 33.10
CA ILE A 164 6.33 -6.12 31.93
C ILE A 164 5.09 -5.26 32.21
N MET A 165 4.07 -5.81 32.89
CA MET A 165 2.86 -5.07 33.24
C MET A 165 3.14 -3.96 34.26
N ASN A 166 4.05 -4.20 35.19
CA ASN A 166 4.44 -3.24 36.23
C ASN A 166 5.52 -2.24 35.77
N ASN A 167 5.82 -2.15 34.46
CA ASN A 167 6.84 -1.27 33.86
C ASN A 167 8.22 -1.34 34.54
N ARG A 168 8.60 -2.51 35.08
CA ARG A 168 9.94 -2.72 35.69
C ARG A 168 11.01 -3.21 34.71
N LEU A 169 10.64 -3.32 33.43
CA LEU A 169 11.47 -3.70 32.30
C LEU A 169 11.19 -2.72 31.16
N VAL A 170 11.65 -1.48 31.29
CA VAL A 170 11.81 -0.54 30.18
C VAL A 170 13.28 -0.17 30.11
#